data_AF-A0A182Q2K8-F1
#
_entry.id   AF-A0A182Q2K8-F1
#
_cell.length_a   1.000
_cell.length_b   1.000
_cell.length_c   1.000
_cell.angle_alpha   90.00
_cell.angle_beta   90.00
_cell.angle_gamma   90.00
#
_symmetry.space_group_name_H-M   'P 1'
#
loop_
_entity.id
_entity.type
_entity.pdbx_description
1 polymer ?
#
loop_
_entity_poly.entity_id
_entity_poly.type
_entity_poly.pdbx_seq_one_letter_code
_entity_poly.pdbx_strand_id
1 'polypeptide(L)'
;MGSSWKHLRPSAVWLATAVIMSITCSGDAFPWPDFGIKNTIANSGRVQTAANELSGVFDNVNKHGIQLLSTYKVLSTARDVLYSISNDVATGGKALAAAIGTLATNTGSSIDAAFGAATGAITNMETTLTTSVAARLATLDSQIGAYVGKELRDSFTVLVTAGRKLSDALGRLKPAVQQLQSSAKSIPPTLMLSLLDALKNMQTNVPVVSYTMSTSLYNLELADKFIVDSTARAEQEIATIDTSYTTYSTETTGAANDMAESLRASIAEGYDKQVAAIVPIQTLLDASGDYTANFQRRMLQFQEVYGTEALDTLKATIVQRFDEYVQLMEELDNDVSDFFANDACPALLATVQELISSGPHAVFCFEKYSYLAYNLFHDFALLVNACYQEELGRLSALYLAAAPFVHIILFDVEDLADSLATCVRYSDSARCFSAITSYYEALLAQTTAKRYYLQELMARELEASSNRLASCYTVNKFFILQQVVNISTNVQLCGKNGVANTV
;
A
#
# COMPACT_ATOMS: atom_id res chain seq x y z
N MET A 1 -70.51 4.97 -11.30
CA MET A 1 -70.37 5.76 -10.06
C MET A 1 -69.33 6.84 -10.37
N GLY A 2 -69.67 8.03 -10.85
CA GLY A 2 -70.59 9.03 -10.27
C GLY A 2 -69.87 9.67 -9.07
N SER A 3 -69.34 10.89 -9.11
CA SER A 3 -69.98 12.19 -9.41
C SER A 3 -68.87 13.26 -9.61
N SER A 4 -68.91 14.10 -10.66
CA SER A 4 -69.66 15.38 -10.85
C SER A 4 -68.78 16.61 -10.56
N TRP A 5 -68.14 17.21 -11.58
CA TRP A 5 -68.60 18.37 -12.37
C TRP A 5 -68.62 19.72 -11.61
N LYS A 6 -67.84 20.72 -12.09
CA LYS A 6 -68.38 21.85 -12.86
C LYS A 6 -67.28 22.74 -13.49
N HIS A 7 -67.64 23.25 -14.67
CA HIS A 7 -66.93 24.08 -15.63
C HIS A 7 -66.34 25.41 -15.13
N LEU A 8 -65.29 25.88 -15.82
CA LEU A 8 -65.23 27.21 -16.46
C LEU A 8 -64.12 27.22 -17.54
N ARG A 9 -64.48 27.58 -18.78
CA ARG A 9 -63.53 27.98 -19.85
C ARG A 9 -63.29 29.52 -19.77
N PRO A 10 -62.59 30.16 -20.73
CA PRO A 10 -61.20 30.61 -20.62
C PRO A 10 -61.10 32.15 -20.70
N SER A 11 -60.39 32.81 -19.78
CA SER A 11 -60.24 34.27 -19.81
C SER A 11 -58.78 34.70 -19.84
N ALA A 12 -58.35 35.13 -21.02
CA ALA A 12 -57.68 36.43 -21.23
C ALA A 12 -56.54 36.85 -20.26
N VAL A 13 -55.51 36.01 -20.07
CA VAL A 13 -54.29 36.45 -19.34
C VAL A 13 -52.99 36.21 -20.13
N TRP A 14 -53.01 35.44 -21.22
CA TRP A 14 -51.81 35.14 -22.02
C TRP A 14 -51.49 36.14 -23.15
N LEU A 15 -52.12 37.32 -23.14
CA LEU A 15 -51.85 38.43 -24.08
C LEU A 15 -51.48 39.75 -23.38
N ALA A 16 -51.33 39.75 -22.05
CA ALA A 16 -50.97 40.94 -21.26
C ALA A 16 -49.49 40.99 -20.84
N THR A 17 -48.73 39.90 -20.98
CA THR A 17 -47.28 39.86 -20.68
C THR A 17 -46.39 40.27 -21.85
N ALA A 18 -46.95 40.53 -23.03
CA ALA A 18 -46.21 40.99 -24.21
C ALA A 18 -46.32 42.52 -24.48
N VAL A 19 -47.01 43.28 -23.60
CA VAL A 19 -47.21 44.75 -23.76
C VAL A 19 -46.62 45.56 -22.58
N ILE A 20 -46.00 44.92 -21.58
CA ILE A 20 -45.20 45.59 -20.54
C ILE A 20 -43.70 45.56 -20.92
N MET A 21 -43.39 45.61 -22.22
CA MET A 21 -42.03 45.79 -22.75
C MET A 21 -41.90 47.03 -23.65
N SER A 22 -42.84 47.97 -23.48
CA SER A 22 -42.80 49.31 -24.03
C SER A 22 -43.43 50.24 -23.00
N ILE A 23 -42.64 51.21 -22.54
CA ILE A 23 -42.94 52.23 -21.49
C ILE A 23 -42.50 51.82 -20.07
N THR A 24 -41.18 51.80 -19.84
CA THR A 24 -40.55 52.50 -18.71
C THR A 24 -39.22 53.08 -19.19
N CYS A 25 -39.31 54.14 -19.99
CA CYS A 25 -38.25 55.13 -20.10
C CYS A 25 -38.51 56.15 -18.99
N SER A 26 -37.88 55.98 -17.82
CA SER A 26 -37.78 57.01 -16.78
C SER A 26 -36.69 56.59 -15.78
N GLY A 27 -35.48 57.06 -16.06
CA GLY A 27 -34.53 57.61 -15.08
C GLY A 27 -34.31 56.89 -13.75
N ASP A 28 -33.73 55.69 -13.78
CA ASP A 28 -32.83 55.28 -12.70
C ASP A 28 -31.40 55.58 -13.14
N ALA A 29 -30.82 56.62 -12.56
CA ALA A 29 -29.44 57.03 -12.77
C ALA A 29 -28.50 55.97 -12.16
N PHE A 30 -28.11 54.98 -12.97
CA PHE A 30 -26.93 54.14 -12.71
C PHE A 30 -25.71 55.05 -12.54
N PRO A 31 -24.74 54.72 -11.68
CA PRO A 31 -23.57 55.58 -11.48
C PRO A 31 -22.85 55.71 -12.83
N TRP A 32 -22.59 56.95 -13.26
CA TRP A 32 -22.04 57.28 -14.58
C TRP A 32 -20.53 57.55 -14.52
N PRO A 33 -19.72 56.56 -14.89
CA PRO A 33 -18.36 56.78 -15.40
C PRO A 33 -18.03 56.01 -16.69
N ASP A 34 -17.14 56.53 -17.54
CA ASP A 34 -16.84 55.91 -18.84
C ASP A 34 -15.38 56.10 -19.28
N PHE A 35 -14.55 55.05 -19.08
CA PHE A 35 -13.20 54.95 -19.65
C PHE A 35 -12.26 56.14 -19.40
N GLY A 36 -12.41 56.83 -18.27
CA GLY A 36 -11.56 57.97 -17.90
C GLY A 36 -12.01 59.31 -18.48
N ILE A 37 -13.30 59.43 -18.87
CA ILE A 37 -13.95 60.70 -19.19
C ILE A 37 -15.28 60.82 -18.44
N LYS A 38 -15.81 62.06 -18.38
CA LYS A 38 -17.11 62.35 -17.74
C LYS A 38 -18.33 62.11 -18.66
N ASN A 39 -18.11 61.91 -19.96
CA ASN A 39 -19.18 61.71 -20.94
C ASN A 39 -19.56 60.25 -21.03
N THR A 40 -20.84 59.97 -21.31
CA THR A 40 -21.31 58.60 -21.47
C THR A 40 -20.77 57.90 -22.72
N ILE A 41 -20.31 56.67 -22.57
CA ILE A 41 -20.02 55.71 -23.64
C ILE A 41 -21.03 54.55 -23.55
N ALA A 42 -21.76 54.31 -24.64
CA ALA A 42 -22.70 53.20 -24.70
C ALA A 42 -21.99 51.84 -24.52
N ASN A 43 -22.61 50.95 -23.73
CA ASN A 43 -22.17 49.57 -23.40
C ASN A 43 -21.04 49.41 -22.37
N SER A 44 -20.59 50.45 -21.67
CA SER A 44 -19.63 50.30 -20.56
C SER A 44 -20.12 49.37 -19.45
N GLY A 45 -21.40 49.43 -19.09
CA GLY A 45 -22.01 48.48 -18.14
C GLY A 45 -21.93 47.01 -18.60
N ARG A 46 -21.94 46.75 -19.92
CA ARG A 46 -21.75 45.39 -20.46
C ARG A 46 -20.30 44.94 -20.33
N VAL A 47 -19.34 45.85 -20.50
CA VAL A 47 -17.91 45.57 -20.27
C VAL A 47 -17.66 45.25 -18.80
N GLN A 48 -18.25 46.03 -17.88
CA GLN A 48 -18.18 45.76 -16.46
C GLN A 48 -18.77 44.38 -16.11
N THR A 49 -19.93 44.04 -16.66
CA THR A 49 -20.57 42.73 -16.45
C THR A 49 -19.67 41.60 -16.96
N ALA A 50 -19.14 41.70 -18.18
CA ALA A 50 -18.22 40.72 -18.75
C ALA A 50 -16.92 40.59 -17.93
N ALA A 51 -16.41 41.69 -17.38
CA ALA A 51 -15.27 41.68 -16.49
C ALA A 51 -15.58 40.97 -15.16
N ASN A 52 -16.75 41.21 -14.56
CA ASN A 52 -17.17 40.50 -13.35
C ASN A 52 -17.34 38.99 -13.60
N GLU A 53 -17.91 38.61 -14.74
CA GLU A 53 -18.01 37.20 -15.15
C GLU A 53 -16.62 36.57 -15.35
N LEU A 54 -15.68 37.28 -15.97
CA LEU A 54 -14.30 36.83 -16.11
C LEU A 54 -13.63 36.62 -14.75
N SER A 55 -13.84 37.55 -13.81
CA SER A 55 -13.36 37.44 -12.43
C SER A 55 -13.90 36.17 -11.75
N GLY A 56 -15.20 35.89 -11.90
CA GLY A 56 -15.82 34.68 -11.35
C GLY A 56 -15.27 33.39 -11.95
N VAL A 57 -14.89 33.38 -13.23
CA VAL A 57 -14.26 32.22 -13.87
C VAL A 57 -12.83 32.01 -13.36
N PHE A 58 -12.04 33.08 -13.17
CA PHE A 58 -10.71 32.97 -12.56
C PHE A 58 -10.76 32.54 -11.09
N ASP A 59 -11.80 32.95 -10.36
CA ASP A 59 -12.03 32.53 -8.99
C ASP A 59 -12.25 31.01 -8.86
N ASN A 60 -12.62 30.30 -9.93
CA ASN A 60 -12.79 28.85 -9.90
C ASN A 60 -11.47 28.07 -10.06
N VAL A 61 -10.39 28.71 -10.51
CA VAL A 61 -9.11 28.04 -10.81
C VAL A 61 -8.48 27.42 -9.56
N ASN A 62 -8.68 28.02 -8.38
CA ASN A 62 -8.08 27.60 -7.12
C ASN A 62 -9.09 27.02 -6.10
N LYS A 63 -10.28 26.60 -6.55
CA LYS A 63 -11.34 26.10 -5.65
C LYS A 63 -11.23 24.63 -5.30
N HIS A 64 -10.54 23.83 -6.11
CA HIS A 64 -10.41 22.40 -5.84
C HIS A 64 -9.34 22.17 -4.77
N GLY A 65 -9.74 21.56 -3.66
CA GLY A 65 -8.87 21.22 -2.55
C GLY A 65 -8.95 19.72 -2.24
N ILE A 66 -7.79 19.13 -2.00
CA ILE A 66 -7.59 17.73 -1.60
C ILE A 66 -6.91 17.67 -0.23
N GLN A 67 -7.12 16.56 0.47
CA GLN A 67 -6.39 16.20 1.68
C GLN A 67 -5.56 14.96 1.40
N LEU A 68 -4.27 15.02 1.74
CA LEU A 68 -3.35 13.87 1.64
C LEU A 68 -3.19 13.27 3.05
N LEU A 69 -3.36 11.96 3.14
CA LEU A 69 -3.28 11.14 4.34
C LEU A 69 -1.92 10.46 4.47
N SER A 70 -1.27 10.13 3.35
CA SER A 70 0.07 9.52 3.38
C SER A 70 1.16 10.55 3.71
N THR A 71 2.31 10.06 4.16
CA THR A 71 3.52 10.86 4.38
C THR A 71 4.41 10.96 3.13
N TYR A 72 3.91 10.54 1.96
CA TYR A 72 4.68 10.48 0.73
C TYR A 72 4.95 11.88 0.17
N LYS A 73 6.18 12.37 0.40
CA LYS A 73 6.58 13.77 0.14
C LYS A 73 6.40 14.23 -1.31
N VAL A 74 6.44 13.31 -2.28
CA VAL A 74 6.24 13.63 -3.70
C VAL A 74 4.84 14.22 -3.91
N LEU A 75 3.81 13.61 -3.32
CA LEU A 75 2.42 14.09 -3.45
C LEU A 75 2.22 15.44 -2.78
N SER A 76 2.73 15.61 -1.54
CA SER A 76 2.58 16.87 -0.82
C SER A 76 3.29 18.02 -1.55
N THR A 77 4.49 17.76 -2.09
CA THR A 77 5.24 18.75 -2.87
C THR A 77 4.50 19.13 -4.15
N ALA A 78 3.98 18.15 -4.89
CA ALA A 78 3.22 18.39 -6.11
C ALA A 78 1.93 19.19 -5.85
N ARG A 79 1.18 18.83 -4.80
CA ARG A 79 -0.02 19.55 -4.35
C ARG A 79 0.29 21.01 -4.04
N ASP A 80 1.31 21.27 -3.23
CA ASP A 80 1.64 22.62 -2.80
C ASP A 80 2.07 23.51 -3.98
N VAL A 81 2.78 22.92 -4.96
CA VAL A 81 3.11 23.58 -6.22
C VAL A 81 1.86 23.91 -7.04
N LEU A 82 0.94 22.96 -7.21
CA LEU A 82 -0.32 23.17 -7.94
C LEU A 82 -1.20 24.24 -7.27
N TYR A 83 -1.30 24.24 -5.95
CA TYR A 83 -1.99 25.29 -5.18
C TYR A 83 -1.34 26.65 -5.36
N SER A 84 0.00 26.72 -5.31
CA SER A 84 0.71 27.98 -5.52
C SER A 84 0.47 28.53 -6.93
N ILE A 85 0.55 27.70 -7.97
CA ILE A 85 0.32 28.13 -9.35
C ILE A 85 -1.15 28.55 -9.54
N SER A 86 -2.11 27.73 -9.11
CA SER A 86 -3.54 28.04 -9.25
C SER A 86 -3.93 29.32 -8.52
N ASN A 87 -3.36 29.58 -7.33
CA ASN A 87 -3.59 30.82 -6.59
C ASN A 87 -3.04 32.05 -7.31
N ASP A 88 -1.84 31.97 -7.90
CA ASP A 88 -1.25 33.07 -8.66
C ASP A 88 -2.08 33.38 -9.91
N VAL A 89 -2.56 32.34 -10.62
CA VAL A 89 -3.42 32.49 -11.80
C VAL A 89 -4.77 33.10 -11.41
N ALA A 90 -5.41 32.61 -10.34
CA ALA A 90 -6.67 33.15 -9.85
C ALA A 90 -6.53 34.62 -9.42
N THR A 91 -5.48 34.94 -8.66
CA THR A 91 -5.20 36.29 -8.17
C THR A 91 -4.92 37.26 -9.33
N GLY A 92 -4.02 36.88 -10.25
CA GLY A 92 -3.67 37.70 -11.40
C GLY A 92 -4.85 37.91 -12.35
N GLY A 93 -5.63 36.86 -12.61
CA GLY A 93 -6.82 36.93 -13.45
C GLY A 93 -7.94 37.79 -12.86
N LYS A 94 -8.18 37.68 -11.54
CA LYS A 94 -9.12 38.56 -10.82
C LYS A 94 -8.66 40.01 -10.82
N ALA A 95 -7.37 40.28 -10.63
CA ALA A 95 -6.81 41.62 -10.68
C ALA A 95 -6.96 42.25 -12.07
N LEU A 96 -6.71 41.48 -13.14
CA LEU A 96 -6.96 41.88 -14.51
C LEU A 96 -8.45 42.21 -14.73
N ALA A 97 -9.34 41.29 -14.36
CA ALA A 97 -10.78 41.48 -14.50
C ALA A 97 -11.27 42.73 -13.73
N ALA A 98 -10.82 42.92 -12.50
CA ALA A 98 -11.13 44.10 -11.69
C ALA A 98 -10.62 45.40 -12.31
N ALA A 99 -9.42 45.39 -12.91
CA ALA A 99 -8.87 46.56 -13.60
C ALA A 99 -9.71 46.94 -14.83
N ILE A 100 -10.20 45.96 -15.61
CA ILE A 100 -11.10 46.21 -16.73
C ILE A 100 -12.48 46.71 -16.26
N GLY A 101 -13.03 46.11 -15.21
CA GLY A 101 -14.29 46.57 -14.62
C GLY A 101 -14.18 48.01 -14.10
N THR A 102 -13.06 48.34 -13.44
CA THR A 102 -12.76 49.70 -12.95
C THR A 102 -12.56 50.66 -14.10
N LEU A 103 -11.90 50.26 -15.18
CA LEU A 103 -11.74 51.07 -16.40
C LEU A 103 -13.11 51.41 -16.99
N ALA A 104 -13.99 50.42 -17.11
CA ALA A 104 -15.35 50.61 -17.64
C ALA A 104 -16.17 51.59 -16.78
N THR A 105 -15.85 51.72 -15.50
CA THR A 105 -16.48 52.65 -14.55
C THR A 105 -15.52 53.71 -14.02
N ASN A 106 -14.56 54.20 -14.81
CA ASN A 106 -13.67 55.29 -14.39
C ASN A 106 -14.17 56.69 -14.84
N THR A 107 -14.39 57.62 -13.89
CA THR A 107 -14.81 59.04 -14.11
C THR A 107 -13.63 60.03 -14.04
N GLY A 108 -12.40 59.53 -13.87
CA GLY A 108 -11.22 60.36 -13.69
C GLY A 108 -10.95 61.29 -14.87
N SER A 109 -10.02 62.23 -14.68
CA SER A 109 -9.63 63.17 -15.74
C SER A 109 -8.49 62.68 -16.63
N SER A 110 -7.96 61.48 -16.38
CA SER A 110 -6.81 60.93 -17.10
C SER A 110 -7.14 59.60 -17.76
N ILE A 111 -7.41 59.66 -19.08
CA ILE A 111 -7.57 58.50 -19.94
C ILE A 111 -6.29 57.63 -19.90
N ASP A 112 -5.11 58.26 -19.90
CA ASP A 112 -3.83 57.55 -19.90
C ASP A 112 -3.64 56.71 -18.62
N ALA A 113 -3.99 57.26 -17.46
CA ALA A 113 -3.91 56.53 -16.20
C ALA A 113 -4.90 55.36 -16.16
N ALA A 114 -6.15 55.58 -16.59
CA ALA A 114 -7.20 54.56 -16.57
C ALA A 114 -6.87 53.38 -17.50
N PHE A 115 -6.51 53.65 -18.76
CA PHE A 115 -6.10 52.60 -19.70
C PHE A 115 -4.77 51.96 -19.29
N GLY A 116 -3.81 52.76 -18.78
CA GLY A 116 -2.51 52.27 -18.32
C GLY A 116 -2.63 51.24 -17.20
N ALA A 117 -3.55 51.44 -16.25
CA ALA A 117 -3.82 50.46 -15.19
C ALA A 117 -4.37 49.14 -15.76
N ALA A 118 -5.31 49.19 -16.70
CA ALA A 118 -5.88 48.00 -17.33
C ALA A 118 -4.84 47.22 -18.16
N THR A 119 -4.08 47.91 -19.01
CA THR A 119 -3.00 47.27 -19.80
C THR A 119 -1.87 46.76 -18.90
N GLY A 120 -1.56 47.46 -17.80
CA GLY A 120 -0.58 47.01 -16.82
C GLY A 120 -1.01 45.70 -16.13
N ALA A 121 -2.29 45.56 -15.79
CA ALA A 121 -2.81 44.32 -15.21
C ALA A 121 -2.75 43.14 -16.19
N ILE A 122 -2.95 43.38 -17.50
CA ILE A 122 -2.76 42.37 -18.55
C ILE A 122 -1.28 41.94 -18.60
N THR A 123 -0.35 42.90 -18.67
CA THR A 123 1.10 42.61 -18.69
C THR A 123 1.56 41.85 -17.45
N ASN A 124 1.03 42.20 -16.28
CA ASN A 124 1.33 41.48 -15.03
C ASN A 124 0.86 40.03 -15.11
N MET A 125 -0.36 39.79 -15.60
CA MET A 125 -0.87 38.42 -15.78
C MET A 125 -0.02 37.64 -16.80
N GLU A 126 0.36 38.25 -17.92
CA GLU A 126 1.29 37.63 -18.88
C GLU A 126 2.62 37.25 -18.22
N THR A 127 3.17 38.14 -17.38
CA THR A 127 4.43 37.90 -16.65
C THR A 127 4.29 36.74 -15.65
N THR A 128 3.15 36.66 -14.94
CA THR A 128 2.85 35.54 -14.05
C THR A 128 2.85 34.22 -14.80
N LEU A 129 2.12 34.15 -15.92
CA LEU A 129 1.92 32.94 -16.71
C LEU A 129 3.19 32.45 -17.43
N THR A 130 4.13 33.35 -17.75
CA THR A 130 5.32 33.04 -18.54
C THR A 130 6.59 32.90 -17.71
N THR A 131 6.76 33.75 -16.69
CA THR A 131 8.01 33.87 -15.94
C THR A 131 7.83 33.41 -14.50
N SER A 132 6.84 33.95 -13.78
CA SER A 132 6.75 33.73 -12.33
C SER A 132 6.45 32.27 -11.95
N VAL A 133 5.77 31.51 -12.82
CA VAL A 133 5.44 30.09 -12.56
C VAL A 133 6.49 29.10 -13.09
N ALA A 134 7.48 29.55 -13.86
CA ALA A 134 8.38 28.67 -14.60
C ALA A 134 9.20 27.72 -13.71
N ALA A 135 9.76 28.23 -12.61
CA ALA A 135 10.53 27.41 -11.67
C ALA A 135 9.64 26.38 -10.94
N ARG A 136 8.41 26.77 -10.59
CA ARG A 136 7.43 25.88 -9.96
C ARG A 136 6.98 24.78 -10.90
N LEU A 137 6.78 25.08 -12.19
CA LEU A 137 6.51 24.06 -13.21
C LEU A 137 7.68 23.10 -13.38
N ALA A 138 8.93 23.58 -13.33
CA ALA A 138 10.10 22.69 -13.38
C ALA A 138 10.19 21.77 -12.15
N THR A 139 9.81 22.27 -10.96
CA THR A 139 9.66 21.43 -9.76
C THR A 139 8.55 20.39 -9.95
N LEU A 140 7.40 20.79 -10.51
CA LEU A 140 6.31 19.84 -10.79
C LEU A 140 6.77 18.73 -11.74
N ASP A 141 7.43 19.12 -12.84
CA ASP A 141 7.95 18.20 -13.86
C ASP A 141 8.93 17.18 -13.27
N SER A 142 9.71 17.55 -12.25
CA SER A 142 10.65 16.64 -11.60
C SER A 142 10.01 15.70 -10.58
N GLN A 143 8.86 16.07 -10.00
CA GLN A 143 8.15 15.25 -9.03
C GLN A 143 7.22 14.23 -9.69
N ILE A 144 6.39 14.69 -10.64
CA ILE A 144 5.31 13.86 -11.21
C ILE A 144 5.52 13.56 -12.69
N GLY A 145 6.51 14.17 -13.34
CA GLY A 145 6.73 14.07 -14.77
C GLY A 145 6.15 15.25 -15.54
N ALA A 146 6.52 15.34 -16.83
CA ALA A 146 6.37 16.57 -17.60
C ALA A 146 4.96 16.83 -18.17
N TYR A 147 4.01 15.92 -18.02
CA TYR A 147 2.75 16.01 -18.75
C TYR A 147 1.84 17.13 -18.21
N VAL A 148 1.61 17.18 -16.89
CA VAL A 148 0.84 18.27 -16.26
C VAL A 148 1.49 19.63 -16.55
N GLY A 149 2.82 19.74 -16.41
CA GLY A 149 3.53 20.98 -16.72
C GLY A 149 3.39 21.41 -18.17
N LYS A 150 3.35 20.48 -19.13
CA LYS A 150 3.08 20.77 -20.55
C LYS A 150 1.66 21.28 -20.79
N GLU A 151 0.65 20.62 -20.23
CA GLU A 151 -0.75 21.07 -20.37
C GLU A 151 -0.97 22.48 -19.79
N LEU A 152 -0.33 22.78 -18.65
CA LEU A 152 -0.36 24.10 -18.05
C LEU A 152 0.33 25.14 -18.93
N ARG A 153 1.54 24.86 -19.45
CA ARG A 153 2.25 25.77 -20.36
C ARG A 153 1.47 26.05 -21.65
N ASP A 154 0.81 25.03 -22.21
CA ASP A 154 -0.05 25.20 -23.39
C ASP A 154 -1.24 26.10 -23.07
N SER A 155 -1.96 25.79 -21.99
CA SER A 155 -3.08 26.60 -21.50
C SER A 155 -2.68 28.06 -21.22
N PHE A 156 -1.51 28.26 -20.61
CA PHE A 156 -0.95 29.58 -20.32
C PHE A 156 -0.60 30.34 -21.61
N THR A 157 -0.09 29.65 -22.63
CA THR A 157 0.19 30.26 -23.95
C THR A 157 -1.09 30.78 -24.61
N VAL A 158 -2.18 30.01 -24.53
CA VAL A 158 -3.50 30.42 -25.03
C VAL A 158 -4.03 31.63 -24.25
N LEU A 159 -3.91 31.63 -22.92
CA LEU A 159 -4.32 32.75 -22.07
C LEU A 159 -3.51 34.04 -22.32
N VAL A 160 -2.19 33.93 -22.50
CA VAL A 160 -1.34 35.06 -22.90
C VAL A 160 -1.79 35.63 -24.24
N THR A 161 -2.09 34.75 -25.21
CA THR A 161 -2.60 35.18 -26.53
C THR A 161 -3.96 35.89 -26.41
N ALA A 162 -4.84 35.41 -25.53
CA ALA A 162 -6.12 36.07 -25.24
C ALA A 162 -5.91 37.43 -24.55
N GLY A 163 -4.98 37.54 -23.61
CA GLY A 163 -4.58 38.78 -22.94
C GLY A 163 -4.06 39.83 -23.94
N ARG A 164 -3.25 39.42 -24.90
CA ARG A 164 -2.77 40.32 -25.97
C ARG A 164 -3.89 40.84 -26.85
N LYS A 165 -4.85 40.00 -27.25
CA LYS A 165 -6.06 40.45 -27.98
C LYS A 165 -6.87 41.47 -27.18
N LEU A 166 -6.94 41.30 -25.85
CA LEU A 166 -7.58 42.26 -24.96
C LEU A 166 -6.80 43.57 -24.92
N SER A 167 -5.47 43.52 -24.81
CA SER A 167 -4.59 44.68 -24.86
C SER A 167 -4.73 45.45 -26.18
N ASP A 168 -4.79 44.75 -27.32
CA ASP A 168 -4.99 45.34 -28.65
C ASP A 168 -6.37 45.98 -28.81
N ALA A 169 -7.41 45.39 -28.22
CA ALA A 169 -8.75 45.98 -28.20
C ALA A 169 -8.76 47.29 -27.38
N LEU A 170 -8.10 47.30 -26.21
CA LEU A 170 -7.94 48.50 -25.40
C LEU A 170 -7.11 49.57 -26.12
N GLY A 171 -6.02 49.18 -26.80
CA GLY A 171 -5.16 50.08 -27.57
C GLY A 171 -5.89 50.76 -28.72
N ARG A 172 -6.87 50.08 -29.33
CA ARG A 172 -7.75 50.66 -30.37
C ARG A 172 -8.88 51.52 -29.77
N LEU A 173 -9.39 51.16 -28.58
CA LEU A 173 -10.45 51.92 -27.90
C LEU A 173 -9.93 53.24 -27.33
N LYS A 174 -8.73 53.26 -26.76
CA LYS A 174 -8.10 54.44 -26.14
C LYS A 174 -8.12 55.71 -27.02
N PRO A 175 -7.63 55.71 -28.27
CA PRO A 175 -7.65 56.92 -29.11
C PRO A 175 -9.07 57.35 -29.47
N ALA A 176 -10.04 56.43 -29.57
CA ALA A 176 -11.44 56.78 -29.80
C ALA A 176 -12.04 57.52 -28.59
N VAL A 177 -11.69 57.11 -27.37
CA VAL A 177 -12.09 57.81 -26.13
C VAL A 177 -11.45 59.21 -26.06
N GLN A 178 -10.17 59.34 -26.43
CA GLN A 178 -9.49 60.64 -26.51
C GLN A 178 -10.13 61.59 -27.54
N GLN A 179 -10.58 61.08 -28.69
CA GLN A 179 -11.30 61.86 -29.69
C GLN A 179 -12.70 62.28 -29.22
N LEU A 180 -13.40 61.41 -28.49
CA LEU A 180 -14.71 61.74 -27.89
C LEU A 180 -14.59 62.92 -26.91
N GLN A 181 -13.50 63.00 -26.14
CA GLN A 181 -13.23 64.12 -25.23
C GLN A 181 -13.03 65.46 -25.96
N SER A 182 -12.43 65.45 -27.15
CA SER A 182 -12.01 66.65 -27.88
C SER A 182 -12.98 67.10 -28.99
N SER A 183 -13.85 66.22 -29.51
CA SER A 183 -14.61 66.50 -30.74
C SER A 183 -16.09 66.06 -30.74
N ALA A 184 -16.64 65.62 -29.61
CA ALA A 184 -18.04 65.17 -29.45
C ALA A 184 -18.48 64.05 -30.43
N LYS A 185 -17.54 63.31 -31.03
CA LYS A 185 -17.80 62.17 -31.93
C LYS A 185 -18.09 60.89 -31.16
N SER A 186 -19.14 60.15 -31.55
CA SER A 186 -19.48 58.86 -30.96
C SER A 186 -18.41 57.79 -31.20
N ILE A 187 -18.21 56.89 -30.24
CA ILE A 187 -17.34 55.71 -30.40
C ILE A 187 -18.01 54.71 -31.36
N PRO A 188 -17.27 54.18 -32.35
CA PRO A 188 -17.79 53.13 -33.23
C PRO A 188 -18.19 51.87 -32.44
N PRO A 189 -19.40 51.31 -32.66
CA PRO A 189 -19.85 50.09 -31.96
C PRO A 189 -18.90 48.89 -32.12
N THR A 190 -18.18 48.83 -33.25
CA THR A 190 -17.21 47.77 -33.57
C THR A 190 -16.04 47.70 -32.58
N LEU A 191 -15.60 48.84 -32.02
CA LEU A 191 -14.50 48.86 -31.04
C LEU A 191 -14.95 48.26 -29.70
N MET A 192 -16.18 48.56 -29.29
CA MET A 192 -16.75 48.06 -28.05
C MET A 192 -17.07 46.56 -28.14
N LEU A 193 -17.60 46.12 -29.28
CA LEU A 193 -17.77 44.69 -29.57
C LEU A 193 -16.43 43.96 -29.57
N SER A 194 -15.37 44.54 -30.16
CA SER A 194 -14.04 43.92 -30.12
C SER A 194 -13.48 43.76 -28.70
N LEU A 195 -13.81 44.67 -27.77
CA LEU A 195 -13.42 44.55 -26.36
C LEU A 195 -14.21 43.44 -25.66
N LEU A 196 -15.53 43.38 -25.87
CA LEU A 196 -16.39 42.33 -25.32
C LEU A 196 -15.99 40.94 -25.85
N ASP A 197 -15.69 40.83 -27.14
CA ASP A 197 -15.22 39.60 -27.77
C ASP A 197 -13.86 39.17 -27.20
N ALA A 198 -12.95 40.11 -26.94
CA ALA A 198 -11.66 39.80 -26.31
C ALA A 198 -11.81 39.31 -24.87
N LEU A 199 -12.70 39.94 -24.07
CA LEU A 199 -13.04 39.46 -22.72
C LEU A 199 -13.67 38.08 -22.75
N LYS A 200 -14.61 37.84 -23.68
CA LYS A 200 -15.25 36.53 -23.85
C LYS A 200 -14.24 35.47 -24.26
N ASN A 201 -13.35 35.79 -25.20
CA ASN A 201 -12.27 34.91 -25.61
C ASN A 201 -11.32 34.58 -24.44
N MET A 202 -11.03 35.51 -23.54
CA MET A 202 -10.26 35.20 -22.34
C MET A 202 -11.05 34.25 -21.43
N GLN A 203 -12.33 34.56 -21.16
CA GLN A 203 -13.21 33.76 -20.32
C GLN A 203 -13.33 32.30 -20.80
N THR A 204 -13.44 32.07 -22.11
CA THR A 204 -13.57 30.71 -22.68
C THR A 204 -12.31 29.87 -22.57
N ASN A 205 -11.15 30.49 -22.33
CA ASN A 205 -9.86 29.80 -22.25
C ASN A 205 -9.35 29.58 -20.82
N VAL A 206 -10.03 30.10 -19.78
CA VAL A 206 -9.68 29.81 -18.38
C VAL A 206 -10.09 28.38 -17.93
N PRO A 207 -11.23 27.82 -18.37
CA PRO A 207 -11.67 26.50 -17.90
C PRO A 207 -10.68 25.36 -18.11
N VAL A 208 -9.86 25.40 -19.18
CA VAL A 208 -8.84 24.36 -19.40
C VAL A 208 -7.78 24.34 -18.29
N VAL A 209 -7.37 25.51 -17.76
CA VAL A 209 -6.46 25.57 -16.60
C VAL A 209 -7.13 24.97 -15.36
N SER A 210 -8.40 25.31 -15.13
CA SER A 210 -9.15 24.77 -13.98
C SER A 210 -9.30 23.25 -14.07
N TYR A 211 -9.52 22.73 -15.29
CA TYR A 211 -9.60 21.31 -15.56
C TYR A 211 -8.26 20.61 -15.30
N THR A 212 -7.15 21.09 -15.87
CA THR A 212 -5.83 20.49 -15.63
C THR A 212 -5.45 20.50 -14.15
N MET A 213 -5.72 21.60 -13.42
CA MET A 213 -5.47 21.67 -11.97
C MET A 213 -6.32 20.65 -11.20
N SER A 214 -7.63 20.61 -11.45
CA SER A 214 -8.56 19.74 -10.71
C SER A 214 -8.26 18.27 -10.98
N THR A 215 -8.04 17.89 -12.23
CA THR A 215 -7.72 16.51 -12.62
C THR A 215 -6.37 16.08 -12.04
N SER A 216 -5.35 16.95 -12.07
CA SER A 216 -4.04 16.63 -11.49
C SER A 216 -4.13 16.43 -9.98
N LEU A 217 -4.83 17.32 -9.26
CA LEU A 217 -5.05 17.20 -7.82
C LEU A 217 -5.86 15.95 -7.46
N TYR A 218 -6.91 15.63 -8.23
CA TYR A 218 -7.67 14.40 -8.06
C TYR A 218 -6.81 13.14 -8.21
N ASN A 219 -5.91 13.12 -9.21
CA ASN A 219 -4.97 12.00 -9.37
C ASN A 219 -4.00 11.87 -8.18
N LEU A 220 -3.58 12.99 -7.57
CA LEU A 220 -2.78 12.95 -6.33
C LEU A 220 -3.58 12.35 -5.15
N GLU A 221 -4.85 12.72 -5.01
CA GLU A 221 -5.73 12.20 -3.95
C GLU A 221 -5.99 10.70 -4.13
N LEU A 222 -6.24 10.25 -5.36
CA LEU A 222 -6.41 8.82 -5.66
C LEU A 222 -5.12 8.03 -5.40
N ALA A 223 -3.96 8.57 -5.80
CA ALA A 223 -2.66 7.96 -5.51
C ALA A 223 -2.38 7.87 -4.00
N ASP A 224 -2.72 8.91 -3.25
CA ASP A 224 -2.57 8.95 -1.80
C ASP A 224 -3.42 7.89 -1.11
N LYS A 225 -4.70 7.77 -1.50
CA LYS A 225 -5.58 6.71 -1.03
C LYS A 225 -5.00 5.33 -1.31
N PHE A 226 -4.49 5.11 -2.53
CA PHE A 226 -3.87 3.84 -2.90
C PHE A 226 -2.64 3.51 -2.06
N ILE A 227 -1.78 4.50 -1.75
CA ILE A 227 -0.64 4.31 -0.86
C ILE A 227 -1.10 3.91 0.53
N VAL A 228 -2.05 4.63 1.11
CA VAL A 228 -2.57 4.33 2.46
C VAL A 228 -3.18 2.94 2.52
N ASP A 229 -4.03 2.60 1.56
CA ASP A 229 -4.67 1.28 1.52
C ASP A 229 -3.62 0.17 1.33
N SER A 230 -2.60 0.38 0.49
CA SER A 230 -1.53 -0.60 0.24
C SER A 230 -0.59 -0.77 1.44
N THR A 231 -0.28 0.31 2.17
CA THR A 231 0.49 0.23 3.42
C THR A 231 -0.28 -0.55 4.48
N ALA A 232 -1.56 -0.24 4.68
CA ALA A 232 -2.41 -1.00 5.60
C ALA A 232 -2.50 -2.48 5.21
N ARG A 233 -2.55 -2.77 3.90
CA ARG A 233 -2.51 -4.16 3.41
C ARG A 233 -1.18 -4.84 3.75
N ALA A 234 -0.05 -4.20 3.50
CA ALA A 234 1.26 -4.76 3.83
C ALA A 234 1.37 -5.08 5.34
N GLU A 235 0.94 -4.15 6.20
CA GLU A 235 0.92 -4.34 7.66
C GLU A 235 0.00 -5.51 8.08
N GLN A 236 -1.18 -5.63 7.47
CA GLN A 236 -2.10 -6.73 7.73
C GLN A 236 -1.51 -8.10 7.33
N GLU A 237 -0.84 -8.17 6.18
CA GLU A 237 -0.28 -9.41 5.68
C GLU A 237 0.99 -9.82 6.47
N ILE A 238 1.80 -8.85 6.93
CA ILE A 238 2.87 -9.12 7.91
C ILE A 238 2.29 -9.78 9.17
N ALA A 239 1.28 -9.17 9.78
CA ALA A 239 0.64 -9.75 10.97
C ALA A 239 0.00 -11.13 10.71
N THR A 240 -0.45 -11.38 9.48
CA THR A 240 -0.99 -12.69 9.07
C THR A 240 0.12 -13.74 9.00
N ILE A 241 1.29 -13.37 8.49
CA ILE A 241 2.45 -14.26 8.46
C ILE A 241 2.95 -14.52 9.90
N ASP A 242 3.08 -13.50 10.76
CA ASP A 242 3.45 -13.67 12.17
C ASP A 242 2.50 -14.64 12.91
N THR A 243 1.19 -14.53 12.62
CA THR A 243 0.17 -15.44 13.17
C THR A 243 0.34 -16.86 12.65
N SER A 244 0.68 -17.01 11.37
CA SER A 244 0.94 -18.30 10.74
C SER A 244 2.19 -18.95 11.32
N TYR A 245 3.26 -18.18 11.53
CA TYR A 245 4.48 -18.62 12.22
C TYR A 245 4.19 -19.04 13.66
N THR A 246 3.45 -18.23 14.42
CA THR A 246 3.11 -18.53 15.82
C THR A 246 2.33 -19.85 15.92
N THR A 247 1.38 -20.06 15.00
CA THR A 247 0.61 -21.31 14.91
C THR A 247 1.54 -22.48 14.59
N TYR A 248 2.36 -22.34 13.55
CA TYR A 248 3.35 -23.33 13.14
C TYR A 248 4.30 -23.73 14.29
N SER A 249 4.85 -22.74 14.99
CA SER A 249 5.78 -22.92 16.11
C SER A 249 5.11 -23.62 17.30
N THR A 250 3.89 -23.22 17.64
CA THR A 250 3.12 -23.82 18.74
C THR A 250 2.76 -25.28 18.42
N GLU A 251 2.31 -25.57 17.20
CA GLU A 251 1.98 -26.93 16.79
C GLU A 251 3.23 -27.83 16.74
N THR A 252 4.34 -27.31 16.22
CA THR A 252 5.61 -28.04 16.12
C THR A 252 6.18 -28.38 17.50
N THR A 253 6.25 -27.41 18.42
CA THR A 253 6.77 -27.62 19.78
C THR A 253 5.83 -28.47 20.62
N GLY A 254 4.51 -28.28 20.48
CA GLY A 254 3.49 -29.11 21.14
C GLY A 254 3.59 -30.58 20.72
N ALA A 255 3.60 -30.85 19.40
CA ALA A 255 3.73 -32.21 18.88
C ALA A 255 5.07 -32.86 19.23
N ALA A 256 6.15 -32.07 19.26
CA ALA A 256 7.46 -32.55 19.71
C ALA A 256 7.47 -32.94 21.19
N ASN A 257 6.85 -32.13 22.06
CA ASN A 257 6.73 -32.46 23.48
C ASN A 257 5.87 -33.70 23.71
N ASP A 258 4.75 -33.84 23.00
CA ASP A 258 3.89 -35.01 23.10
C ASP A 258 4.60 -36.29 22.62
N MET A 259 5.33 -36.21 21.50
CA MET A 259 6.19 -37.30 21.04
C MET A 259 7.25 -37.65 22.09
N ALA A 260 7.97 -36.66 22.61
CA ALA A 260 9.05 -36.89 23.59
C ALA A 260 8.53 -37.49 24.90
N GLU A 261 7.36 -37.04 25.37
CA GLU A 261 6.69 -37.63 26.53
C GLU A 261 6.21 -39.06 26.26
N SER A 262 5.62 -39.30 25.09
CA SER A 262 5.19 -40.65 24.68
C SER A 262 6.36 -41.62 24.61
N LEU A 263 7.50 -41.19 24.05
CA LEU A 263 8.75 -41.97 24.03
C LEU A 263 9.22 -42.29 25.46
N ARG A 264 9.33 -41.25 26.31
CA ARG A 264 9.74 -41.37 27.71
C ARG A 264 8.85 -42.35 28.48
N ALA A 265 7.54 -42.15 28.42
CA ALA A 265 6.56 -42.95 29.14
C ALA A 265 6.55 -44.40 28.67
N SER A 266 6.62 -44.65 27.35
CA SER A 266 6.57 -46.01 26.81
C SER A 266 7.84 -46.80 27.16
N ILE A 267 9.01 -46.17 27.11
CA ILE A 267 10.27 -46.82 27.53
C ILE A 267 10.25 -47.10 29.04
N ALA A 268 9.79 -46.13 29.85
CA ALA A 268 9.65 -46.32 31.30
C ALA A 268 8.70 -47.48 31.63
N GLU A 269 7.50 -47.51 31.03
CA GLU A 269 6.53 -48.59 31.26
C GLU A 269 7.09 -49.97 30.88
N GLY A 270 7.79 -50.06 29.75
CA GLY A 270 8.41 -51.31 29.30
C GLY A 270 9.48 -51.82 30.27
N TYR A 271 10.34 -50.92 30.77
CA TYR A 271 11.37 -51.29 31.74
C TYR A 271 10.80 -51.57 33.14
N ASP A 272 9.80 -50.82 33.58
CA ASP A 272 9.13 -51.01 34.88
C ASP A 272 8.47 -52.38 34.97
N LYS A 273 7.97 -52.93 33.85
CA LYS A 273 7.47 -54.32 33.79
C LYS A 273 8.57 -55.33 34.15
N GLN A 274 9.80 -55.12 33.68
CA GLN A 274 10.95 -55.97 34.02
C GLN A 274 11.33 -55.82 35.48
N VAL A 275 11.41 -54.59 35.99
CA VAL A 275 11.71 -54.31 37.40
C VAL A 275 10.66 -54.96 38.30
N ALA A 276 9.37 -54.83 37.99
CA ALA A 276 8.28 -55.45 38.73
C ALA A 276 8.35 -56.99 38.71
N ALA A 277 8.74 -57.59 37.59
CA ALA A 277 8.93 -59.04 37.47
C ALA A 277 10.17 -59.55 38.24
N ILE A 278 11.15 -58.69 38.52
CA ILE A 278 12.33 -59.02 39.36
C ILE A 278 11.98 -59.02 40.86
N VAL A 279 11.01 -58.19 41.31
CA VAL A 279 10.65 -58.07 42.74
C VAL A 279 10.43 -59.41 43.46
N PRO A 280 9.68 -60.39 42.92
CA PRO A 280 9.46 -61.68 43.59
C PRO A 280 10.71 -62.53 43.78
N ILE A 281 11.77 -62.31 42.99
CA ILE A 281 13.04 -63.05 43.07
C ILE A 281 14.16 -62.24 43.73
N GLN A 282 13.91 -60.99 44.13
CA GLN A 282 14.92 -60.08 44.66
C GLN A 282 15.65 -60.65 45.89
N THR A 283 14.94 -61.28 46.82
CA THR A 283 15.55 -61.88 48.02
C THR A 283 16.49 -63.05 47.68
N LEU A 284 16.21 -63.78 46.60
CA LEU A 284 17.09 -64.85 46.11
C LEU A 284 18.32 -64.28 45.41
N LEU A 285 18.14 -63.19 44.65
CA LEU A 285 19.25 -62.47 44.01
C LEU A 285 20.20 -61.88 45.05
N ASP A 286 19.67 -61.21 46.08
CA ASP A 286 20.47 -60.58 47.15
C ASP A 286 21.23 -61.62 48.00
N ALA A 287 20.67 -62.81 48.17
CA ALA A 287 21.34 -63.92 48.85
C ALA A 287 22.42 -64.62 47.98
N SER A 288 22.44 -64.37 46.66
CA SER A 288 23.38 -64.97 45.73
C SER A 288 24.67 -64.14 45.65
N GLY A 289 25.78 -64.71 46.16
CA GLY A 289 27.12 -64.14 46.01
C GLY A 289 27.54 -64.04 44.53
N ASP A 290 27.08 -64.96 43.69
CA ASP A 290 27.37 -64.97 42.25
C ASP A 290 26.69 -63.82 41.50
N TYR A 291 25.43 -63.51 41.83
CA TYR A 291 24.74 -62.33 41.30
C TYR A 291 25.44 -61.04 41.70
N THR A 292 25.75 -60.91 43.00
CA THR A 292 26.43 -59.73 43.56
C THR A 292 27.78 -59.50 42.89
N ALA A 293 28.57 -60.56 42.67
CA ALA A 293 29.88 -60.47 42.06
C ALA A 293 29.84 -60.24 40.54
N ASN A 294 28.88 -60.84 39.82
CA ASN A 294 28.93 -60.92 38.36
C ASN A 294 27.89 -60.05 37.63
N PHE A 295 26.73 -59.73 38.22
CA PHE A 295 25.63 -59.07 37.50
C PHE A 295 25.07 -57.80 38.18
N GLN A 296 25.18 -57.63 39.50
CA GLN A 296 24.57 -56.49 40.21
C GLN A 296 24.98 -55.12 39.64
N ARG A 297 26.26 -54.96 39.25
CA ARG A 297 26.74 -53.73 38.59
C ARG A 297 25.95 -53.43 37.31
N ARG A 298 25.52 -54.46 36.59
CA ARG A 298 24.78 -54.30 35.35
C ARG A 298 23.38 -53.75 35.56
N MET A 299 22.72 -54.13 36.66
CA MET A 299 21.44 -53.55 37.06
C MET A 299 21.54 -52.04 37.32
N LEU A 300 22.64 -51.56 37.91
CA LEU A 300 22.88 -50.13 38.08
C LEU A 300 23.03 -49.42 36.73
N GLN A 301 23.73 -50.03 35.77
CA GLN A 301 23.89 -49.46 34.42
C GLN A 301 22.58 -49.45 33.63
N PHE A 302 21.67 -50.42 33.86
CA PHE A 302 20.31 -50.32 33.32
C PHE A 302 19.55 -49.12 33.89
N GLN A 303 19.72 -48.81 35.18
CA GLN A 303 19.12 -47.61 35.77
C GLN A 303 19.69 -46.31 35.18
N GLU A 304 20.97 -46.27 34.82
CA GLU A 304 21.58 -45.12 34.13
C GLU A 304 21.01 -44.88 32.71
N VAL A 305 20.36 -45.89 32.11
CA VAL A 305 19.81 -45.80 30.74
C VAL A 305 18.29 -45.73 30.71
N TYR A 306 17.62 -46.54 31.54
CA TYR A 306 16.16 -46.66 31.59
C TYR A 306 15.54 -46.01 32.83
N GLY A 307 16.36 -45.54 33.77
CA GLY A 307 15.88 -44.86 34.96
C GLY A 307 15.25 -43.51 34.64
N THR A 308 14.44 -43.01 35.57
CA THR A 308 13.64 -41.79 35.43
C THR A 308 14.50 -40.60 34.98
N GLU A 309 15.63 -40.33 35.64
CA GLU A 309 16.51 -39.20 35.31
C GLU A 309 17.07 -39.27 33.88
N ALA A 310 17.44 -40.47 33.43
CA ALA A 310 18.00 -40.67 32.10
C ALA A 310 16.95 -40.49 30.99
N LEU A 311 15.71 -40.88 31.27
CA LEU A 311 14.58 -40.70 30.35
C LEU A 311 14.06 -39.25 30.34
N ASP A 312 14.05 -38.58 31.50
CA ASP A 312 13.74 -37.16 31.59
C ASP A 312 14.77 -36.32 30.82
N THR A 313 16.05 -36.67 30.92
CA THR A 313 17.13 -36.06 30.13
C THR A 313 16.93 -36.26 28.63
N LEU A 314 16.53 -37.47 28.21
CA LEU A 314 16.22 -37.75 26.80
C LEU A 314 15.07 -36.87 26.30
N LYS A 315 13.98 -36.79 27.06
CA LYS A 315 12.84 -35.93 26.74
C LYS A 315 13.29 -34.47 26.60
N ALA A 316 14.00 -33.95 27.59
CA ALA A 316 14.46 -32.56 27.59
C ALA A 316 15.35 -32.24 26.38
N THR A 317 16.26 -33.15 26.01
CA THR A 317 17.12 -32.99 24.83
C THR A 317 16.31 -32.96 23.53
N ILE A 318 15.26 -33.79 23.41
CA ILE A 318 14.40 -33.78 22.22
C ILE A 318 13.64 -32.46 22.13
N VAL A 319 12.98 -32.03 23.21
CA VAL A 319 12.21 -30.78 23.25
C VAL A 319 13.09 -29.58 22.91
N GLN A 320 14.27 -29.48 23.54
CA GLN A 320 15.21 -28.39 23.30
C GLN A 320 15.61 -28.27 21.82
N ARG A 321 15.79 -29.40 21.11
CA ARG A 321 16.14 -29.36 19.67
C ARG A 321 15.03 -28.77 18.81
N PHE A 322 13.77 -29.05 19.14
CA PHE A 322 12.63 -28.44 18.45
C PHE A 322 12.50 -26.96 18.79
N ASP A 323 12.77 -26.57 20.05
CA ASP A 323 12.80 -25.16 20.45
C ASP A 323 13.88 -24.37 19.68
N GLU A 324 15.10 -24.92 19.60
CA GLU A 324 16.20 -24.34 18.80
C GLU A 324 15.84 -24.24 17.31
N TYR A 325 15.17 -25.26 16.78
CA TYR A 325 14.70 -25.28 15.40
C TYR A 325 13.68 -24.17 15.11
N VAL A 326 12.63 -24.01 15.94
CA VAL A 326 11.62 -22.98 15.69
C VAL A 326 12.19 -21.56 15.85
N GLN A 327 13.14 -21.36 16.77
CA GLN A 327 13.86 -20.09 16.92
C GLN A 327 14.64 -19.73 15.65
N LEU A 328 15.32 -20.69 15.03
CA LEU A 328 16.02 -20.46 13.76
C LEU A 328 15.04 -20.04 12.65
N MET A 329 13.82 -20.59 12.65
CA MET A 329 12.80 -20.26 11.63
C MET A 329 12.14 -18.89 11.86
N GLU A 330 12.18 -18.35 13.08
CA GLU A 330 11.73 -16.99 13.40
C GLU A 330 12.54 -15.92 12.62
N GLU A 331 13.83 -16.18 12.38
CA GLU A 331 14.70 -15.26 11.64
C GLU A 331 14.24 -15.06 10.18
N LEU A 332 13.60 -16.06 9.57
CA LEU A 332 13.05 -15.97 8.22
C LEU A 332 11.81 -15.05 8.15
N ASP A 333 11.04 -15.03 9.24
CA ASP A 333 9.82 -14.25 9.39
C ASP A 333 10.12 -12.75 9.59
N ASN A 334 11.12 -12.46 10.43
CA ASN A 334 11.58 -11.10 10.72
C ASN A 334 12.05 -10.32 9.46
N ASP A 335 12.47 -11.03 8.40
CA ASP A 335 12.94 -10.42 7.13
C ASP A 335 11.79 -10.00 6.19
N VAL A 336 10.52 -10.32 6.51
CA VAL A 336 9.37 -10.04 5.63
C VAL A 336 9.06 -8.55 5.55
N SER A 337 9.13 -7.82 6.66
CA SER A 337 8.88 -6.37 6.67
C SER A 337 9.88 -5.63 5.77
N ASP A 338 11.16 -6.00 5.86
CA ASP A 338 12.21 -5.40 5.04
C ASP A 338 12.03 -5.73 3.56
N PHE A 339 11.64 -6.96 3.24
CA PHE A 339 11.28 -7.36 1.88
C PHE A 339 10.10 -6.53 1.33
N PHE A 340 9.03 -6.33 2.11
CA PHE A 340 7.88 -5.53 1.67
C PHE A 340 8.26 -4.07 1.45
N ALA A 341 9.03 -3.48 2.37
CA ALA A 341 9.42 -2.08 2.32
C ALA A 341 10.39 -1.76 1.16
N ASN A 342 11.36 -2.64 0.90
CA ASN A 342 12.45 -2.36 -0.03
C ASN A 342 12.27 -3.00 -1.41
N ASP A 343 11.76 -4.23 -1.46
CA ASP A 343 11.79 -5.06 -2.66
C ASP A 343 10.43 -5.18 -3.35
N ALA A 344 9.33 -5.22 -2.59
CA ALA A 344 7.97 -5.29 -3.15
C ALA A 344 7.38 -3.91 -3.48
N CYS A 345 7.77 -2.88 -2.72
CA CYS A 345 7.31 -1.49 -2.86
C CYS A 345 7.46 -0.87 -4.27
N PRO A 346 8.51 -1.16 -5.07
CA PRO A 346 8.69 -0.57 -6.40
C PRO A 346 7.50 -0.73 -7.35
N ALA A 347 6.72 -1.82 -7.27
CA ALA A 347 5.53 -2.00 -8.09
C ALA A 347 4.40 -1.01 -7.75
N LEU A 348 4.21 -0.75 -6.46
CA LEU A 348 3.27 0.28 -5.98
C LEU A 348 3.71 1.65 -6.44
N LEU A 349 5.00 1.97 -6.25
CA LEU A 349 5.56 3.27 -6.65
C LEU A 349 5.47 3.49 -8.15
N ALA A 350 5.73 2.47 -8.98
CA ALA A 350 5.57 2.57 -10.43
C ALA A 350 4.11 2.87 -10.82
N THR A 351 3.16 2.24 -10.14
CA THR A 351 1.72 2.44 -10.39
C THR A 351 1.24 3.82 -9.95
N VAL A 352 1.70 4.29 -8.79
CA VAL A 352 1.49 5.66 -8.30
C VAL A 352 2.10 6.68 -9.27
N GLN A 353 3.35 6.46 -9.69
CA GLN A 353 4.06 7.38 -10.58
C GLN A 353 3.34 7.55 -11.92
N GLU A 354 2.81 6.46 -12.48
CA GLU A 354 2.01 6.51 -13.70
C GLU A 354 0.76 7.36 -13.50
N LEU A 355 0.00 7.13 -12.43
CA LEU A 355 -1.21 7.90 -12.12
C LEU A 355 -0.93 9.40 -11.97
N ILE A 356 0.05 9.76 -11.13
CA ILE A 356 0.33 11.18 -10.82
C ILE A 356 0.96 11.91 -12.00
N SER A 357 1.58 11.20 -12.93
CA SER A 357 2.04 11.79 -14.19
C SER A 357 0.90 12.38 -15.00
N SER A 358 -0.33 11.91 -14.79
CA SER A 358 -1.55 12.37 -15.45
C SER A 358 -1.46 12.32 -16.98
N GLY A 359 -0.63 11.43 -17.53
CA GLY A 359 -0.52 11.20 -18.96
C GLY A 359 -1.82 10.71 -19.61
N PRO A 360 -1.86 10.57 -20.95
CA PRO A 360 -3.08 10.26 -21.70
C PRO A 360 -3.77 8.95 -21.30
N HIS A 361 -3.01 8.01 -20.73
CA HIS A 361 -3.48 6.69 -20.31
C HIS A 361 -3.32 6.43 -18.82
N ALA A 362 -2.90 7.44 -18.03
CA ALA A 362 -2.49 7.26 -16.63
C ALA A 362 -3.57 6.58 -15.77
N VAL A 363 -4.81 7.07 -15.81
CA VAL A 363 -5.92 6.51 -15.02
C VAL A 363 -6.24 5.08 -15.45
N PHE A 364 -6.29 4.80 -16.76
CA PHE A 364 -6.56 3.45 -17.26
C PHE A 364 -5.47 2.46 -16.83
N CYS A 365 -4.20 2.85 -16.97
CA CYS A 365 -3.07 2.01 -16.59
C CYS A 365 -3.01 1.80 -15.09
N PHE A 366 -3.28 2.85 -14.30
CA PHE A 366 -3.44 2.73 -12.85
C PHE A 366 -4.51 1.70 -12.49
N GLU A 367 -5.74 1.84 -13.00
CA GLU A 367 -6.84 0.89 -12.71
C GLU A 367 -6.52 -0.54 -13.13
N LYS A 368 -5.76 -0.73 -14.22
CA LYS A 368 -5.36 -2.05 -14.72
C LYS A 368 -4.36 -2.75 -13.78
N TYR A 369 -3.40 -2.02 -13.19
CA TYR A 369 -2.28 -2.62 -12.45
C TYR A 369 -2.34 -2.38 -10.94
N SER A 370 -3.14 -1.43 -10.45
CA SER A 370 -3.25 -1.09 -9.02
C SER A 370 -3.65 -2.30 -8.18
N TYR A 371 -4.65 -3.07 -8.62
CA TYR A 371 -5.09 -4.27 -7.91
C TYR A 371 -4.01 -5.38 -7.91
N LEU A 372 -3.24 -5.51 -9.00
CA LEU A 372 -2.14 -6.48 -9.05
C LEU A 372 -1.04 -6.09 -8.06
N ALA A 373 -0.64 -4.82 -8.04
CA ALA A 373 0.35 -4.32 -7.11
C ALA A 373 -0.13 -4.41 -5.65
N TYR A 374 -1.40 -4.10 -5.39
CA TYR A 374 -2.04 -4.20 -4.07
C TYR A 374 -2.04 -5.61 -3.50
N ASN A 375 -2.22 -6.64 -4.34
CA ASN A 375 -2.32 -8.04 -3.87
C ASN A 375 -0.99 -8.76 -3.74
N LEU A 376 0.14 -8.17 -4.16
CA LEU A 376 1.45 -8.80 -4.02
C LEU A 376 1.75 -9.26 -2.60
N PHE A 377 1.38 -8.45 -1.60
CA PHE A 377 1.60 -8.77 -0.19
C PHE A 377 0.79 -9.99 0.26
N HIS A 378 -0.44 -10.10 -0.24
CA HIS A 378 -1.31 -11.22 0.07
C HIS A 378 -0.87 -12.51 -0.59
N ASP A 379 -0.51 -12.41 -1.87
CA ASP A 379 -0.01 -13.55 -2.62
C ASP A 379 1.25 -14.10 -1.93
N PHE A 380 2.13 -13.22 -1.44
CA PHE A 380 3.28 -13.63 -0.63
C PHE A 380 2.87 -14.33 0.67
N ALA A 381 1.94 -13.75 1.44
CA ALA A 381 1.48 -14.34 2.71
C ALA A 381 0.85 -15.73 2.51
N LEU A 382 0.05 -15.91 1.46
CA LEU A 382 -0.51 -17.21 1.10
C LEU A 382 0.57 -18.25 0.76
N LEU A 383 1.57 -17.84 -0.03
CA LEU A 383 2.68 -18.71 -0.42
C LEU A 383 3.54 -19.12 0.79
N VAL A 384 3.81 -18.18 1.70
CA VAL A 384 4.54 -18.45 2.94
C VAL A 384 3.77 -19.36 3.87
N ASN A 385 2.46 -19.12 4.06
CA ASN A 385 1.62 -20.01 4.86
C ASN A 385 1.62 -21.44 4.29
N ALA A 386 1.60 -21.60 2.95
CA ALA A 386 1.73 -22.92 2.34
C ALA A 386 3.05 -23.61 2.70
N CYS A 387 4.17 -22.87 2.79
CA CYS A 387 5.45 -23.44 3.25
C CYS A 387 5.35 -24.04 4.66
N TYR A 388 4.70 -23.34 5.58
CA TYR A 388 4.50 -23.83 6.95
C TYR A 388 3.65 -25.09 6.99
N GLN A 389 2.53 -25.11 6.25
CA GLN A 389 1.64 -26.26 6.19
C GLN A 389 2.33 -27.50 5.60
N GLU A 390 3.16 -27.31 4.56
CA GLU A 390 3.93 -28.41 3.99
C GLU A 390 4.96 -28.98 4.97
N GLU A 391 5.68 -28.13 5.72
CA GLU A 391 6.68 -28.60 6.67
C GLU A 391 6.03 -29.25 7.92
N LEU A 392 4.88 -28.77 8.39
CA LEU A 392 4.11 -29.46 9.45
C LEU A 392 3.74 -30.89 9.05
N GLY A 393 3.29 -31.07 7.79
CA GLY A 393 2.99 -32.39 7.26
C GLY A 393 4.21 -33.33 7.24
N ARG A 394 5.40 -32.78 6.95
CA ARG A 394 6.66 -33.55 6.94
C ARG A 394 7.14 -33.88 8.35
N LEU A 395 7.10 -32.93 9.28
CA LEU A 395 7.47 -33.14 10.68
C LEU A 395 6.54 -34.16 11.36
N SER A 396 5.26 -34.20 10.97
CA SER A 396 4.33 -35.24 11.42
C SER A 396 4.80 -36.66 11.10
N ALA A 397 5.48 -36.86 9.97
CA ALA A 397 6.05 -38.17 9.62
C ALA A 397 7.23 -38.55 10.55
N LEU A 398 8.04 -37.57 10.98
CA LEU A 398 9.10 -37.78 11.97
C LEU A 398 8.52 -38.24 13.31
N TYR A 399 7.40 -37.64 13.75
CA TYR A 399 6.73 -38.03 14.99
C TYR A 399 6.26 -39.49 14.96
N LEU A 400 5.72 -39.94 13.81
CA LEU A 400 5.33 -41.34 13.62
C LEU A 400 6.53 -42.29 13.56
N ALA A 401 7.66 -41.84 13.00
CA ALA A 401 8.89 -42.62 12.90
C ALA A 401 9.57 -42.85 14.27
N ALA A 402 9.23 -42.07 15.29
CA ALA A 402 9.81 -42.21 16.63
C ALA A 402 9.30 -43.45 17.40
N ALA A 403 8.04 -43.86 17.21
CA ALA A 403 7.45 -44.98 17.96
C ALA A 403 8.16 -46.33 17.77
N PRO A 404 8.56 -46.75 16.54
CA PRO A 404 9.37 -47.95 16.35
C PRO A 404 10.68 -48.01 17.16
N PHE A 405 11.29 -46.87 17.47
CA PHE A 405 12.51 -46.84 18.30
C PHE A 405 12.24 -47.32 19.72
N VAL A 406 11.05 -47.08 20.28
CA VAL A 406 10.66 -47.61 21.60
C VAL A 406 10.75 -49.12 21.61
N HIS A 407 10.16 -49.78 20.59
CA HIS A 407 10.19 -51.24 20.49
C HIS A 407 11.61 -51.78 20.36
N ILE A 408 12.43 -51.16 19.51
CA ILE A 408 13.81 -51.61 19.29
C ILE A 408 14.67 -51.38 20.55
N ILE A 409 14.40 -50.33 21.33
CA ILE A 409 15.06 -50.06 22.62
C ILE A 409 14.64 -51.11 23.66
N LEU A 410 13.33 -51.32 23.84
CA LEU A 410 12.81 -52.26 24.85
C LEU A 410 13.19 -53.73 24.59
N PHE A 411 13.40 -54.10 23.32
CA PHE A 411 13.87 -55.43 22.94
C PHE A 411 15.18 -55.83 23.66
N ASP A 412 16.04 -54.86 24.00
CA ASP A 412 17.31 -55.15 24.70
C ASP A 412 17.14 -55.56 26.17
N VAL A 413 15.94 -55.36 26.73
CA VAL A 413 15.64 -55.61 28.16
C VAL A 413 14.43 -56.52 28.39
N GLU A 414 13.70 -56.93 27.35
CA GLU A 414 12.41 -57.62 27.48
C GLU A 414 12.47 -58.99 28.18
N ASP A 415 13.64 -59.65 28.20
CA ASP A 415 13.85 -60.96 28.84
C ASP A 415 14.69 -60.87 30.13
N LEU A 416 14.93 -59.67 30.66
CA LEU A 416 15.83 -59.46 31.80
C LEU A 416 15.37 -60.22 33.05
N ALA A 417 14.09 -60.09 33.41
CA ALA A 417 13.55 -60.74 34.60
C ALA A 417 13.61 -62.28 34.48
N ASP A 418 13.27 -62.83 33.32
CA ASP A 418 13.26 -64.28 33.06
C ASP A 418 14.69 -64.85 33.05
N SER A 419 15.65 -64.11 32.50
CA SER A 419 17.07 -64.48 32.54
C SER A 419 17.61 -64.53 33.97
N LEU A 420 17.27 -63.53 34.80
CA LEU A 420 17.66 -63.49 36.21
C LEU A 420 16.98 -64.61 37.02
N ALA A 421 15.69 -64.84 36.81
CA ALA A 421 14.93 -65.91 37.45
C ALA A 421 15.52 -67.29 37.14
N THR A 422 15.95 -67.50 35.89
CA THR A 422 16.58 -68.73 35.43
C THR A 422 17.94 -68.94 36.11
N CYS A 423 18.80 -67.92 36.13
CA CYS A 423 20.13 -68.05 36.73
C CYS A 423 20.11 -68.31 38.23
N VAL A 424 19.18 -67.71 38.99
CA VAL A 424 19.08 -67.95 40.44
C VAL A 424 18.62 -69.38 40.77
N ARG A 425 17.92 -70.06 39.85
CA ARG A 425 17.44 -71.45 40.01
C ARG A 425 18.39 -72.49 39.44
N TYR A 426 19.42 -72.07 38.70
CA TYR A 426 20.35 -72.96 38.04
C TYR A 426 21.42 -73.48 39.01
N SER A 427 21.77 -74.76 38.91
CA SER A 427 22.70 -75.41 39.86
C SER A 427 24.13 -74.86 39.82
N ASP A 428 24.54 -74.27 38.69
CA ASP A 428 25.82 -73.59 38.51
C ASP A 428 25.57 -72.09 38.23
N SER A 429 25.03 -71.40 39.25
CA SER A 429 24.61 -70.00 39.19
C SER A 429 25.74 -69.05 38.77
N ALA A 430 26.98 -69.30 39.23
CA ALA A 430 28.16 -68.53 38.87
C ALA A 430 28.37 -68.47 37.35
N ARG A 431 28.33 -69.63 36.70
CA ARG A 431 28.50 -69.72 35.25
C ARG A 431 27.32 -69.08 34.51
N CYS A 432 26.10 -69.22 35.01
CA CYS A 432 24.92 -68.60 34.40
C CYS A 432 25.02 -67.08 34.42
N PHE A 433 25.26 -66.47 35.60
CA PHE A 433 25.39 -65.02 35.74
C PHE A 433 26.55 -64.50 34.89
N SER A 434 27.72 -65.14 34.92
CA SER A 434 28.86 -64.75 34.08
C SER A 434 28.53 -64.77 32.59
N ALA A 435 27.77 -65.77 32.10
CA ALA A 435 27.36 -65.85 30.71
C ALA A 435 26.42 -64.69 30.32
N ILE A 436 25.33 -64.50 31.08
CA ILE A 436 24.35 -63.44 30.77
C ILE A 436 24.91 -62.03 30.93
N THR A 437 25.88 -61.81 31.83
CA THR A 437 26.53 -60.51 32.00
C THR A 437 27.10 -60.01 30.68
N SER A 438 27.82 -60.84 29.92
CA SER A 438 28.43 -60.41 28.65
C SER A 438 27.40 -60.12 27.54
N TYR A 439 26.28 -60.85 27.52
CA TYR A 439 25.18 -60.56 26.58
C TYR A 439 24.50 -59.24 26.91
N TYR A 440 24.11 -59.04 28.17
CA TYR A 440 23.55 -57.76 28.59
C TYR A 440 24.59 -56.64 28.51
N GLU A 441 25.90 -56.96 28.54
CA GLU A 441 26.99 -56.03 28.24
C GLU A 441 26.85 -55.42 26.85
N ALA A 442 26.71 -56.29 25.86
CA ALA A 442 26.51 -55.89 24.48
C ALA A 442 25.15 -55.20 24.26
N LEU A 443 24.06 -55.71 24.88
CA LEU A 443 22.72 -55.17 24.68
C LEU A 443 22.59 -53.72 25.16
N LEU A 444 23.10 -53.35 26.34
CA LEU A 444 23.04 -51.94 26.79
C LEU A 444 23.87 -51.03 25.88
N ALA A 445 25.01 -51.50 25.36
CA ALA A 445 25.80 -50.70 24.43
C ALA A 445 24.99 -50.43 23.14
N GLN A 446 24.23 -51.43 22.68
CA GLN A 446 23.27 -51.25 21.58
C GLN A 446 22.12 -50.33 21.95
N THR A 447 21.56 -50.41 23.17
CA THR A 447 20.53 -49.48 23.65
C THR A 447 21.03 -48.03 23.60
N THR A 448 22.23 -47.77 24.12
CA THR A 448 22.83 -46.44 24.07
C THR A 448 23.01 -45.95 22.64
N ALA A 449 23.49 -46.82 21.74
CA ALA A 449 23.60 -46.51 20.32
C ALA A 449 22.24 -46.21 19.67
N LYS A 450 21.19 -46.98 19.96
CA LYS A 450 19.81 -46.77 19.46
C LYS A 450 19.24 -45.43 19.92
N ARG A 451 19.45 -45.04 21.18
CA ARG A 451 19.06 -43.72 21.70
C ARG A 451 19.80 -42.59 20.99
N TYR A 452 21.10 -42.77 20.74
CA TYR A 452 21.89 -41.81 19.95
C TYR A 452 21.37 -41.71 18.50
N TYR A 453 21.06 -42.82 17.84
CA TYR A 453 20.48 -42.81 16.50
C TYR A 453 19.13 -42.10 16.42
N LEU A 454 18.27 -42.25 17.43
CA LEU A 454 17.01 -41.50 17.51
C LEU A 454 17.26 -39.98 17.54
N GLN A 455 18.22 -39.53 18.37
CA GLN A 455 18.57 -38.12 18.46
C GLN A 455 19.21 -37.59 17.17
N GLU A 456 20.09 -38.38 16.54
CA GLU A 456 20.73 -38.03 15.26
C GLU A 456 19.68 -37.95 14.15
N LEU A 457 18.74 -38.89 14.07
CA LEU A 457 17.62 -38.85 13.11
C LEU A 457 16.83 -37.54 13.25
N MET A 458 16.46 -37.17 14.48
CA MET A 458 15.76 -35.91 14.74
C MET A 458 16.59 -34.70 14.32
N ALA A 459 17.88 -34.66 14.69
CA ALA A 459 18.76 -33.56 14.32
C ALA A 459 18.87 -33.39 12.79
N ARG A 460 19.01 -34.49 12.05
CA ARG A 460 19.09 -34.48 10.59
C ARG A 460 17.79 -34.05 9.93
N GLU A 461 16.65 -34.51 10.42
CA GLU A 461 15.36 -34.12 9.86
C GLU A 461 15.01 -32.66 10.15
N LEU A 462 15.38 -32.14 11.31
CA LEU A 462 15.22 -30.71 11.64
C LEU A 462 16.15 -29.84 10.79
N GLU A 463 17.40 -30.24 10.58
CA GLU A 463 18.34 -29.58 9.65
C GLU A 463 17.80 -29.61 8.20
N ALA A 464 17.23 -30.73 7.78
CA ALA A 464 16.64 -30.85 6.45
C ALA A 464 15.39 -29.96 6.33
N SER A 465 14.56 -29.90 7.37
CA SER A 465 13.36 -29.05 7.41
C SER A 465 13.70 -27.56 7.39
N SER A 466 14.70 -27.12 8.14
CA SER A 466 15.12 -25.71 8.16
C SER A 466 15.59 -25.26 6.77
N ASN A 467 16.38 -26.09 6.09
CA ASN A 467 16.84 -25.82 4.72
C ASN A 467 15.68 -25.76 3.73
N ARG A 468 14.67 -26.64 3.85
CA ARG A 468 13.49 -26.64 2.98
C ARG A 468 12.62 -25.40 3.20
N LEU A 469 12.36 -25.04 4.46
CA LEU A 469 11.56 -23.88 4.79
C LEU A 469 12.25 -22.58 4.33
N ALA A 470 13.54 -22.43 4.59
CA ALA A 470 14.35 -21.31 4.08
C ALA A 470 14.34 -21.23 2.54
N SER A 471 14.44 -22.38 1.86
CA SER A 471 14.35 -22.44 0.40
C SER A 471 12.96 -22.03 -0.10
N CYS A 472 11.89 -22.47 0.56
CA CYS A 472 10.53 -22.12 0.22
C CYS A 472 10.30 -20.60 0.30
N TYR A 473 10.74 -19.98 1.41
CA TYR A 473 10.74 -18.52 1.58
C TYR A 473 11.48 -17.80 0.45
N THR A 474 12.71 -18.24 0.17
CA THR A 474 13.57 -17.60 -0.83
C THR A 474 12.94 -17.69 -2.22
N VAL A 475 12.43 -18.85 -2.62
CA VAL A 475 11.76 -19.04 -3.91
C VAL A 475 10.52 -18.14 -4.03
N ASN A 476 9.72 -18.03 -2.97
CA ASN A 476 8.53 -17.18 -2.96
C ASN A 476 8.88 -15.69 -3.03
N LYS A 477 9.97 -15.25 -2.37
CA LYS A 477 10.49 -13.87 -2.54
C LYS A 477 10.86 -13.60 -3.99
N PHE A 478 11.58 -14.51 -4.64
CA PHE A 478 11.92 -14.36 -6.07
C PHE A 478 10.69 -14.36 -6.98
N PHE A 479 9.68 -15.16 -6.69
CA PHE A 479 8.42 -15.15 -7.42
C PHE A 479 7.74 -13.78 -7.33
N ILE A 480 7.64 -13.19 -6.14
CA ILE A 480 7.08 -11.86 -5.95
C ILE A 480 7.93 -10.79 -6.63
N LEU A 481 9.26 -10.85 -6.52
CA LEU A 481 10.16 -9.93 -7.22
C LEU A 481 9.94 -9.96 -8.74
N GLN A 482 9.70 -11.14 -9.32
CA GLN A 482 9.37 -11.25 -10.73
C GLN A 482 8.04 -10.53 -11.05
N GLN A 483 7.03 -10.67 -10.20
CA GLN A 483 5.77 -9.95 -10.37
C GLN A 483 5.96 -8.44 -10.24
N VAL A 484 6.80 -7.99 -9.30
CA VAL A 484 7.15 -6.58 -9.12
C VAL A 484 7.75 -5.99 -10.40
N VAL A 485 8.73 -6.69 -10.99
CA VAL A 485 9.36 -6.28 -12.25
C VAL A 485 8.35 -6.25 -13.39
N ASN A 486 7.49 -7.27 -13.50
CA ASN A 486 6.46 -7.35 -14.53
C ASN A 486 5.47 -6.19 -14.42
N ILE A 487 4.91 -5.95 -13.23
CA ILE A 487 3.96 -4.86 -12.98
C ILE A 487 4.62 -3.51 -13.30
N SER A 488 5.82 -3.27 -12.77
CA SER A 488 6.54 -2.00 -12.96
C SER A 488 6.83 -1.71 -14.44
N THR A 489 7.21 -2.74 -15.20
CA THR A 489 7.48 -2.59 -16.63
C THR A 489 6.19 -2.40 -17.42
N ASN A 490 5.16 -3.18 -17.10
CA ASN A 490 3.90 -3.19 -17.84
C ASN A 490 3.07 -1.93 -17.60
N VAL A 491 3.14 -1.32 -16.42
CA VAL A 491 2.46 -0.05 -16.14
C VAL A 491 3.11 1.09 -16.92
N GLN A 492 4.44 1.13 -16.99
CA GLN A 492 5.18 2.13 -17.78
C GLN A 492 4.95 1.97 -19.29
N LEU A 493 4.89 0.73 -19.78
CA LEU A 493 4.57 0.45 -21.18
C LEU A 493 3.13 0.83 -21.51
N CYS A 494 2.20 0.55 -20.61
CA CYS A 494 0.81 0.98 -20.73
C CYS A 494 0.70 2.52 -20.78
N GLY A 495 1.43 3.24 -19.94
CA GLY A 495 1.44 4.71 -19.96
C GLY A 495 1.83 5.29 -21.33
N LYS A 496 2.73 4.61 -22.05
CA LYS A 496 3.18 5.00 -23.39
C LYS A 496 2.23 4.57 -24.51
N ASN A 497 1.70 3.35 -24.44
CA ASN A 497 1.04 2.69 -25.57
C ASN A 497 -0.48 2.49 -25.38
N GLY A 498 -1.01 2.83 -24.20
CA GLY A 498 -2.39 2.55 -23.81
C GLY A 498 -2.69 1.06 -23.81
N VAL A 499 -3.61 0.64 -24.68
CA VAL A 499 -4.18 -0.72 -24.70
C VAL A 499 -3.30 -1.74 -25.45
N ALA A 500 -2.19 -1.32 -26.08
CA ALA A 500 -1.44 -2.21 -26.98
C ALA A 500 -0.58 -3.26 -26.24
N ASN A 501 -1.07 -4.51 -26.28
CA ASN A 501 -0.39 -5.81 -26.19
C ASN A 501 0.74 -5.94 -25.14
N THR A 502 0.36 -6.37 -23.94
CA THR A 502 1.18 -7.28 -23.14
C THR A 502 1.24 -8.62 -23.88
N VAL A 503 2.41 -8.97 -24.43
CA VAL A 503 2.76 -10.37 -24.77
C VAL A 503 3.16 -11.07 -23.49
#